data_AF-A0A0D1WG94-F1
#
_entry.id   AF-A0A0D1WG94-F1
#
_cell.length_a   1.000
_cell.length_b   1.000
_cell.length_c   1.000
_cell.angle_alpha   90.00
_cell.angle_beta   90.00
_cell.angle_gamma   90.00
#
_symmetry.space_group_name_H-M   'P 1'
#
loop_
_entity.id
_entity.type
_entity.pdbx_description
1 polymer ?
#
loop_
_entity_poly.entity_id
_entity_poly.type
_entity_poly.pdbx_seq_one_letter_code
_entity_poly.pdbx_strand_id
1 'polypeptide(L)'
;MDHNNGHPRALTSRPYVPRKPADLRNEKTKQKQEIQSSGDDITFSKNDTVIAVMGVTGAGKSTFISLLTDAQIEIGHGLRSCTSKVGVYYFYYQGRRIFLVDTPGFDDHARSDSEILKDVAFWMAAAYSKDTKLAGILYLHRISDVKMQDSALRNLRMFKQLCGEKNLKSVLLVTTHWTHKDGGGVPEDLGKQRTDELVQTHEFWGGMIQRGSRVVRHDNTKDSAVAIISILIEDQARVVLDIQDQLINQKRSLYDTDAAKALQSELIAERKKFQEDLSRLKEDMEEARRENDVKWQQEIRKDRMDFEKKISETYAETEALKTDLKRIAAEKEAQYQHAMAEMARERERHHLNVEQMNQNLKDLQTKQAEQAEKHRQQQEQAEKKAETERRKYQEELRVIKARKDTEQNEAVRKQIEEQRIEIERRHQEQLKETRAIQAAEERRWQAQLEQEREQRERWEQERERDAERLAFFERESRKSKGFFLDIIKSVCEVAGVVLQVFGLVSSSRN
;
A
#
# COMPACT_ATOMS: atom_id res chain seq x y z
N MET A 1 75.95 -53.54 -17.25
CA MET A 1 74.60 -53.83 -17.77
C MET A 1 73.62 -52.97 -17.00
N ASP A 2 72.56 -52.53 -17.66
CA ASP A 2 71.84 -51.30 -17.33
C ASP A 2 71.14 -51.29 -15.97
N HIS A 3 71.14 -50.12 -15.32
CA HIS A 3 69.92 -49.43 -14.87
C HIS A 3 70.26 -48.02 -14.37
N ASN A 4 70.06 -47.02 -15.25
CA ASN A 4 70.28 -45.60 -14.94
C ASN A 4 68.94 -44.93 -14.58
N ASN A 5 68.55 -44.95 -13.29
CA ASN A 5 67.30 -44.36 -12.80
C ASN A 5 67.51 -42.94 -12.28
N GLY A 6 67.46 -41.96 -13.19
CA GLY A 6 67.46 -40.53 -12.84
C GLY A 6 66.10 -40.07 -12.30
N HIS A 7 66.02 -39.80 -10.99
CA HIS A 7 64.79 -39.27 -10.35
C HIS A 7 64.41 -37.88 -10.90
N PRO A 8 63.15 -37.66 -11.33
CA PRO A 8 62.65 -36.33 -11.68
C PRO A 8 62.32 -35.49 -10.43
N ARG A 9 62.65 -34.20 -10.48
CA ARG A 9 62.30 -33.21 -9.44
C ARG A 9 60.78 -33.01 -9.36
N ALA A 10 60.17 -33.40 -8.22
CA ALA A 10 58.80 -33.04 -7.92
C ALA A 10 58.70 -31.58 -7.42
N LEU A 11 58.03 -30.72 -8.20
CA LEU A 11 57.66 -29.36 -7.80
C LEU A 11 56.51 -29.42 -6.78
N THR A 12 56.78 -29.03 -5.53
CA THR A 12 55.77 -29.01 -4.46
C THR A 12 54.83 -27.81 -4.60
N SER A 13 53.74 -27.96 -5.35
CA SER A 13 52.64 -27.00 -5.38
C SER A 13 51.85 -27.04 -4.06
N ARG A 14 51.98 -25.99 -3.24
CA ARG A 14 51.09 -25.81 -2.07
C ARG A 14 49.65 -25.57 -2.56
N PRO A 15 48.62 -26.13 -1.88
CA PRO A 15 47.23 -25.92 -2.27
C PRO A 15 46.84 -24.44 -2.18
N TYR A 16 46.14 -23.96 -3.22
CA TYR A 16 45.62 -22.61 -3.32
C TYR A 16 44.49 -22.40 -2.29
N VAL A 17 44.75 -21.58 -1.28
CA VAL A 17 43.71 -21.12 -0.34
C VAL A 17 43.02 -19.89 -0.95
N PRO A 18 41.71 -19.93 -1.24
CA PRO A 18 41.01 -18.79 -1.82
C PRO A 18 41.06 -17.59 -0.86
N ARG A 19 41.62 -16.47 -1.33
CA ARG A 19 41.52 -15.21 -0.58
C ARG A 19 40.08 -14.70 -0.65
N LYS A 20 39.51 -14.29 0.49
CA LYS A 20 38.18 -13.67 0.55
C LYS A 20 38.07 -12.52 -0.48
N PRO A 21 36.92 -12.38 -1.19
CA PRO A 21 36.67 -11.25 -2.08
C PRO A 21 36.90 -9.91 -1.39
N ALA A 22 37.39 -8.92 -2.13
CA ALA A 22 37.74 -7.60 -1.60
C ALA A 22 36.53 -6.88 -0.97
N ASP A 23 35.32 -7.19 -1.45
CA ASP A 23 34.08 -6.52 -1.09
C ASP A 23 33.71 -6.73 0.40
N LEU A 24 34.10 -7.88 0.98
CA LEU A 24 33.89 -8.21 2.39
C LEU A 24 34.90 -7.53 3.35
N ARG A 25 35.86 -6.75 2.85
CA ARG A 25 36.64 -5.80 3.68
C ARG A 25 36.00 -4.41 3.73
N ASN A 26 35.13 -4.07 2.77
CA ASN A 26 34.55 -2.74 2.70
C ASN A 26 33.24 -2.60 3.48
N GLU A 27 32.52 -3.66 3.84
CA GLU A 27 31.33 -3.54 4.72
C GLU A 27 31.70 -3.09 6.14
N LYS A 28 32.69 -3.73 6.78
CA LYS A 28 33.19 -3.30 8.11
C LYS A 28 33.88 -1.94 8.09
N THR A 29 34.33 -1.49 6.92
CA THR A 29 34.96 -0.17 6.76
C THR A 29 33.91 0.90 6.46
N LYS A 30 32.87 0.61 5.67
CA LYS A 30 31.69 1.47 5.48
C LYS A 30 30.95 1.70 6.80
N GLN A 31 30.65 0.64 7.56
CA GLN A 31 30.06 0.81 8.91
C GLN A 31 30.94 1.65 9.85
N LYS A 32 32.26 1.67 9.68
CA LYS A 32 33.15 2.54 10.46
C LYS A 32 33.25 3.97 9.92
N GLN A 33 33.07 4.17 8.62
CA GLN A 33 33.15 5.48 7.95
C GLN A 33 31.82 6.24 8.04
N GLU A 34 30.67 5.55 8.00
CA GLU A 34 29.35 6.13 8.29
C GLU A 34 29.22 6.59 9.76
N ILE A 35 30.09 6.10 10.66
CA ILE A 35 30.19 6.54 12.07
C ILE A 35 31.21 7.70 12.23
N GLN A 36 31.98 8.06 11.19
CA GLN A 36 33.02 9.10 11.27
C GLN A 36 32.76 10.35 10.41
N SER A 37 31.71 10.37 9.57
CA SER A 37 31.29 11.59 8.84
C SER A 37 30.12 12.33 9.48
N SER A 38 29.39 11.70 10.38
CA SER A 38 28.30 12.29 11.17
C SER A 38 28.86 12.98 12.41
N GLY A 39 29.39 14.19 12.20
CA GLY A 39 29.32 15.24 13.23
C GLY A 39 27.88 15.67 13.42
N ASP A 40 27.01 14.75 13.83
CA ASP A 40 25.58 14.97 13.99
C ASP A 40 25.37 15.93 15.16
N ASP A 41 25.10 17.18 14.83
CA ASP A 41 24.44 18.10 15.75
C ASP A 41 23.07 17.49 16.07
N ILE A 42 22.93 16.84 17.23
CA ILE A 42 21.79 15.97 17.52
C ILE A 42 20.48 16.76 17.42
N THR A 43 19.75 16.46 16.36
CA THR A 43 18.49 17.07 15.98
C THR A 43 17.36 16.21 16.50
N PHE A 44 16.78 16.66 17.62
CA PHE A 44 15.56 16.09 18.17
C PHE A 44 14.37 16.37 17.24
N SER A 45 13.48 15.39 17.16
CA SER A 45 12.26 15.35 16.34
C SER A 45 11.04 15.12 17.23
N LYS A 46 9.86 15.56 16.80
CA LYS A 46 8.60 15.49 17.58
C LYS A 46 8.14 14.06 17.95
N ASN A 47 8.75 13.05 17.34
CA ASN A 47 8.49 11.62 17.58
C ASN A 47 9.55 10.97 18.48
N ASP A 48 10.63 11.68 18.81
CA ASP A 48 11.64 11.20 19.73
C ASP A 48 11.12 11.19 21.17
N THR A 49 11.58 10.22 21.94
CA THR A 49 11.26 10.08 23.36
C THR A 49 12.51 10.43 24.16
N VAL A 50 12.44 11.36 25.12
CA VAL A 50 13.60 11.76 25.92
C VAL A 50 13.38 11.41 27.38
N ILE A 51 14.37 10.77 28.00
CA ILE A 51 14.35 10.33 29.39
C ILE A 51 15.63 10.83 30.07
N ALA A 52 15.47 11.57 31.16
CA ALA A 52 16.60 12.02 31.98
C ALA A 52 16.99 10.94 32.99
N VAL A 53 18.29 10.69 33.17
CA VAL A 53 18.84 9.74 34.13
C VAL A 53 19.60 10.51 35.20
N MET A 54 19.07 10.49 36.43
CA MET A 54 19.55 11.25 37.59
C MET A 54 19.86 10.32 38.77
N GLY A 55 20.57 10.85 39.77
CA GLY A 55 21.00 10.09 40.94
C GLY A 55 22.42 10.44 41.38
N VAL A 56 22.79 10.04 42.59
CA VAL A 56 24.11 10.33 43.19
C VAL A 56 25.29 9.74 42.41
N THR A 57 26.50 10.20 42.71
CA THR A 57 27.73 9.71 42.09
C THR A 57 27.92 8.22 42.41
N GLY A 58 28.22 7.42 41.38
CA GLY A 58 28.35 5.96 41.51
C GLY A 58 27.04 5.19 41.67
N ALA A 59 25.86 5.79 41.46
CA ALA A 59 24.55 5.08 41.54
C ALA A 59 24.25 4.11 40.38
N GLY A 60 25.20 3.89 39.47
CA GLY A 60 25.04 3.01 38.30
C GLY A 60 24.46 3.67 37.05
N LYS A 61 24.31 5.00 36.98
CA LYS A 61 23.70 5.72 35.83
C LYS A 61 24.31 5.33 34.47
N SER A 62 25.60 5.55 34.29
CA SER A 62 26.30 5.24 33.04
C SER A 62 26.33 3.73 32.74
N THR A 63 26.27 2.87 33.77
CA THR A 63 26.12 1.41 33.61
C THR A 63 24.73 1.05 33.08
N PHE A 64 23.67 1.60 33.66
CA PHE A 64 22.28 1.44 33.20
C PHE A 64 22.14 1.87 31.74
N ILE A 65 22.71 3.02 31.36
CA ILE A 65 22.71 3.52 29.99
C ILE A 65 23.48 2.56 29.07
N SER A 66 24.67 2.08 29.46
CA SER A 66 25.48 1.16 28.66
C SER A 66 24.82 -0.20 28.39
N LEU A 67 23.84 -0.63 29.21
CA LEU A 67 23.05 -1.84 28.95
C LEU A 67 22.05 -1.65 27.79
N LEU A 68 21.64 -0.41 27.53
CA LEU A 68 20.61 -0.04 26.57
C LEU A 68 21.19 0.48 25.24
N THR A 69 22.39 1.06 25.24
CA THR A 69 22.93 1.83 24.11
C THR A 69 24.21 1.21 23.54
N ASP A 70 24.22 0.90 22.24
CA ASP A 70 25.38 0.33 21.55
C ASP A 70 26.39 1.39 21.05
N ALA A 71 26.07 2.69 21.17
CA ALA A 71 26.91 3.81 20.75
C ALA A 71 26.98 4.90 21.83
N GLN A 72 28.20 5.42 22.07
CA GLN A 72 28.40 6.60 22.91
C GLN A 72 28.52 7.86 22.03
N ILE A 73 27.75 8.90 22.37
CA ILE A 73 27.91 10.24 21.79
C ILE A 73 28.01 11.23 22.95
N GLU A 74 29.22 11.78 23.18
CA GLU A 74 29.39 12.93 24.06
C GLU A 74 28.94 14.19 23.32
N ILE A 75 27.75 14.71 23.62
CA ILE A 75 27.38 16.08 23.22
C ILE A 75 28.13 17.07 24.12
N GLY A 76 29.38 17.35 23.76
CA GLY A 76 30.12 18.51 24.27
C GLY A 76 29.65 19.79 23.59
N HIS A 77 28.61 20.45 24.11
CA HIS A 77 28.27 21.82 23.70
C HIS A 77 29.38 22.81 24.12
N GLY A 78 30.43 22.97 23.30
CA GLY A 78 31.53 23.91 23.54
C GLY A 78 31.07 25.38 23.57
N LEU A 79 31.78 26.31 24.21
CA LEU A 79 33.19 26.28 24.63
C LEU A 79 33.42 26.80 26.07
N ARG A 80 34.61 26.45 26.60
CA ARG A 80 35.24 26.86 27.88
C ARG A 80 34.64 26.31 29.19
N SER A 81 34.99 25.05 29.42
CA SER A 81 35.66 24.60 30.65
C SER A 81 35.13 25.13 32.00
N CYS A 82 34.02 24.55 32.46
CA CYS A 82 34.12 23.70 33.65
C CYS A 82 33.86 22.26 33.21
N THR A 83 34.61 21.28 33.73
CA THR A 83 34.18 19.87 33.71
C THR A 83 32.84 19.82 34.47
N SER A 84 31.81 19.05 34.13
CA SER A 84 31.74 17.67 33.62
C SER A 84 30.52 17.52 32.71
N LYS A 85 30.64 16.84 31.57
CA LYS A 85 29.65 16.93 30.48
C LYS A 85 28.39 16.08 30.75
N VAL A 86 27.21 16.65 30.47
CA VAL A 86 25.98 15.87 30.29
C VAL A 86 26.13 14.99 29.04
N GLY A 87 25.98 13.68 29.19
CA GLY A 87 26.03 12.73 28.07
C GLY A 87 24.64 12.52 27.48
N VAL A 88 24.52 12.47 26.15
CA VAL A 88 23.24 12.20 25.47
C VAL A 88 23.41 11.01 24.56
N TYR A 89 22.83 9.89 24.98
CA TYR A 89 22.90 8.61 24.30
C TYR A 89 21.55 8.33 23.65
N TYR A 90 21.50 7.49 22.63
CA TYR A 90 20.24 7.03 22.07
C TYR A 90 20.25 5.56 21.71
N PHE A 91 19.06 4.99 21.62
CA PHE A 91 18.82 3.65 21.09
C PHE A 91 17.43 3.57 20.45
N TYR A 92 17.18 2.50 19.70
CA TYR A 92 15.87 2.24 19.09
C TYR A 92 15.12 1.16 19.86
N TYR A 93 13.84 1.40 20.13
CA TYR A 93 12.94 0.48 20.80
C TYR A 93 11.55 0.58 20.17
N GLN A 94 10.97 -0.55 19.76
CA GLN A 94 9.65 -0.59 19.09
C GLN A 94 9.53 0.41 17.90
N GLY A 95 10.61 0.61 17.15
CA GLY A 95 10.66 1.56 16.02
C GLY A 95 10.72 3.05 16.41
N ARG A 96 10.78 3.38 17.70
CA ARG A 96 10.97 4.75 18.22
C ARG A 96 12.42 4.99 18.62
N ARG A 97 12.92 6.20 18.41
CA ARG A 97 14.23 6.65 18.90
C ARG A 97 14.07 7.21 20.31
N ILE A 98 14.79 6.63 21.26
CA ILE A 98 14.81 7.05 22.66
C ILE A 98 16.16 7.68 22.95
N PHE A 99 16.14 8.87 23.57
CA PHE A 99 17.32 9.52 24.11
C PHE A 99 17.38 9.32 25.63
N LEU A 100 18.53 8.84 26.10
CA LEU A 100 18.90 8.76 27.51
C LEU A 100 19.92 9.84 27.81
N VAL A 101 19.66 10.62 28.86
CA VAL A 101 20.51 11.76 29.21
C VAL A 101 21.18 11.47 30.54
N ASP A 102 22.48 11.21 30.50
CA ASP A 102 23.31 11.02 31.69
C ASP A 102 23.64 12.37 32.30
N THR A 103 22.97 12.69 33.40
CA THR A 103 23.31 13.87 34.19
C THR A 103 24.55 13.57 35.06
N PRO A 104 25.49 14.51 35.23
CA PRO A 104 26.61 14.30 36.15
C PRO A 104 26.12 13.98 37.57
N GLY A 105 26.88 13.18 38.32
CA GLY A 105 26.48 12.74 39.65
C GLY A 105 26.40 13.88 40.66
N PHE A 106 25.27 13.95 41.36
CA PHE A 106 24.95 14.99 42.35
C PHE A 106 25.76 14.91 43.67
N ASP A 107 26.78 14.05 43.75
CA ASP A 107 27.51 13.74 45.00
C ASP A 107 29.02 13.63 44.69
N ASP A 108 29.50 14.52 43.83
CA ASP A 108 30.91 14.65 43.46
C ASP A 108 31.52 15.71 44.37
N HIS A 109 32.31 15.31 45.39
CA HIS A 109 32.90 16.23 46.40
C HIS A 109 33.82 17.32 45.81
N ALA A 110 34.08 17.30 44.49
CA ALA A 110 34.78 18.34 43.75
C ALA A 110 33.86 19.43 43.17
N ARG A 111 32.53 19.38 43.42
CA ARG A 111 31.51 20.27 42.85
C ARG A 111 30.59 20.83 43.91
N SER A 112 30.07 22.03 43.66
CA SER A 112 28.93 22.53 44.44
C SER A 112 27.61 22.00 43.87
N ASP A 113 26.61 21.76 44.73
CA ASP A 113 25.22 21.45 44.35
C ASP A 113 24.67 22.44 43.30
N SER A 114 25.17 23.67 43.37
CA SER A 114 24.88 24.79 42.48
C SER A 114 25.29 24.53 41.01
N GLU A 115 26.37 23.78 40.77
CA GLU A 115 26.84 23.44 39.43
C GLU A 115 26.02 22.32 38.81
N ILE A 116 25.68 21.29 39.60
CA ILE A 116 24.83 20.19 39.09
C ILE A 116 23.42 20.72 38.78
N LEU A 117 22.89 21.65 39.59
CA LEU A 117 21.62 22.31 39.28
C LEU A 117 21.68 23.10 37.96
N LYS A 118 22.77 23.83 37.69
CA LYS A 118 22.99 24.54 36.41
C LYS A 118 22.94 23.56 35.25
N ASP A 119 23.73 22.48 35.28
CA ASP A 119 23.86 21.52 34.18
C ASP A 119 22.53 20.83 33.86
N VAL A 120 21.82 20.38 34.89
CA VAL A 120 20.55 19.65 34.75
C VAL A 120 19.43 20.58 34.28
N ALA A 121 19.31 21.78 34.85
CA ALA A 121 18.32 22.76 34.41
C ALA A 121 18.59 23.29 32.99
N PHE A 122 19.86 23.58 32.68
CA PHE A 122 20.28 24.00 31.34
C PHE A 122 19.93 22.95 30.29
N TRP A 123 20.25 21.68 30.55
CA TRP A 123 19.91 20.60 29.62
C TRP A 123 18.38 20.44 29.46
N MET A 124 17.62 20.48 30.56
CA MET A 124 16.15 20.36 30.48
C MET A 124 15.48 21.51 29.70
N ALA A 125 16.06 22.71 29.74
CA ALA A 125 15.63 23.83 28.91
C ALA A 125 16.01 23.64 27.42
N ALA A 126 17.24 23.20 27.15
CA ALA A 126 17.74 22.95 25.80
C ALA A 126 16.91 21.88 25.06
N ALA A 127 16.51 20.81 25.75
CA ALA A 127 15.70 19.73 25.18
C ALA A 127 14.31 20.21 24.68
N TYR A 128 13.67 21.13 25.40
CA TYR A 128 12.34 21.63 25.05
C TYR A 128 12.38 22.65 23.89
N SER A 129 13.50 23.32 23.66
CA SER A 129 13.66 24.31 22.57
C SER A 129 13.42 23.74 21.16
N LYS A 130 13.53 22.41 20.98
CA LYS A 130 13.24 21.70 19.73
C LYS A 130 11.85 20.98 19.73
N ASP A 131 10.86 21.52 20.47
CA ASP A 131 9.48 20.96 20.60
C ASP A 131 9.43 19.48 21.03
N THR A 132 10.45 19.04 21.77
CA THR A 132 10.62 17.67 22.22
C THR A 132 10.31 17.61 23.71
N LYS A 133 9.26 16.86 24.07
CA LYS A 133 8.78 16.77 25.46
C LYS A 133 9.47 15.62 26.18
N LEU A 134 9.72 15.82 27.47
CA LEU A 134 10.27 14.77 28.33
C LEU A 134 9.22 13.69 28.57
N ALA A 135 9.59 12.42 28.40
CA ALA A 135 8.70 11.29 28.67
C ALA A 135 8.72 10.90 30.16
N GLY A 136 9.86 11.06 30.82
CA GLY A 136 9.99 10.85 32.25
C GLY A 136 11.42 11.03 32.76
N ILE A 137 11.60 10.80 34.05
CA ILE A 137 12.89 10.87 34.73
C ILE A 137 13.12 9.58 35.50
N LEU A 138 14.32 9.00 35.34
CA LEU A 138 14.82 7.92 36.19
C LEU A 138 15.66 8.54 37.32
N TYR A 139 15.33 8.25 38.57
CA TYR A 139 16.17 8.61 39.72
C TYR A 139 16.77 7.34 40.33
N LEU A 140 18.07 7.13 40.14
CA LEU A 140 18.79 5.93 40.58
C LEU A 140 19.40 6.12 41.98
N HIS A 141 19.18 5.13 42.84
CA HIS A 141 19.71 5.09 44.21
C HIS A 141 20.26 3.70 44.55
N ARG A 142 21.43 3.64 45.18
CA ARG A 142 22.07 2.37 45.56
C ARG A 142 21.43 1.80 46.82
N ILE A 143 20.87 0.59 46.74
CA ILE A 143 20.33 -0.09 47.93
C ILE A 143 21.44 -0.61 48.87
N SER A 144 22.69 -0.65 48.40
CA SER A 144 23.88 -0.99 49.19
C SER A 144 24.19 0.04 50.28
N ASP A 145 23.76 1.29 50.11
CA ASP A 145 24.13 2.38 51.01
C ASP A 145 23.44 2.20 52.37
N VAL A 146 24.21 2.28 53.45
CA VAL A 146 23.74 1.95 54.81
C VAL A 146 22.87 3.07 55.41
N LYS A 147 22.96 4.27 54.85
CA LYS A 147 22.22 5.46 55.28
C LYS A 147 22.03 6.44 54.11
N MET A 148 20.90 7.12 54.08
CA MET A 148 20.75 8.35 53.30
C MET A 148 21.75 9.38 53.85
N GLN A 149 22.66 9.85 53.00
CA GLN A 149 23.58 10.93 53.35
C GLN A 149 22.89 12.30 53.20
N ASP A 150 23.32 13.31 53.96
CA ASP A 150 22.72 14.65 53.89
C ASP A 150 22.83 15.27 52.48
N SER A 151 23.92 15.00 51.74
CA SER A 151 24.06 15.38 50.32
C SER A 151 23.00 14.72 49.44
N ALA A 152 22.77 13.42 49.61
CA ALA A 152 21.73 12.68 48.88
C ALA A 152 20.31 13.19 49.20
N LEU A 153 20.06 13.62 50.45
CA LEU A 153 18.79 14.22 50.87
C LEU A 153 18.58 15.62 50.32
N ARG A 154 19.62 16.48 50.35
CA ARG A 154 19.60 17.80 49.71
C ARG A 154 19.33 17.67 48.21
N ASN A 155 20.08 16.80 47.52
CA ASN A 155 19.83 16.45 46.12
C ASN A 155 18.37 16.03 45.88
N LEU A 156 17.85 15.09 46.67
CA LEU A 156 16.47 14.64 46.51
C LEU A 156 15.43 15.76 46.72
N ARG A 157 15.69 16.72 47.63
CA ARG A 157 14.84 17.92 47.80
C ARG A 157 14.92 18.84 46.59
N MET A 158 16.12 19.16 46.09
CA MET A 158 16.30 19.96 44.87
C MET A 158 15.62 19.30 43.66
N PHE A 159 15.74 17.98 43.53
CA PHE A 159 15.11 17.20 42.48
C PHE A 159 13.57 17.29 42.50
N LYS A 160 12.95 17.21 43.70
CA LYS A 160 11.50 17.41 43.87
C LYS A 160 11.08 18.80 43.36
N GLN A 161 11.87 19.85 43.62
CA GLN A 161 11.60 21.22 43.17
C GLN A 161 11.81 21.41 41.66
N LEU A 162 12.83 20.78 41.06
CA LEU A 162 13.05 20.79 39.60
C LEU A 162 11.87 20.19 38.82
N CYS A 163 11.32 19.08 39.31
CA CYS A 163 10.19 18.43 38.67
C CYS A 163 8.92 19.26 38.78
N GLY A 164 8.70 19.83 39.97
CA GLY A 164 7.42 20.42 40.36
C GLY A 164 6.45 19.36 40.92
N GLU A 165 5.68 19.73 41.94
CA GLU A 165 4.86 18.78 42.71
C GLU A 165 3.83 18.02 41.88
N LYS A 166 3.37 18.60 40.77
CA LYS A 166 2.34 18.04 39.86
C LYS A 166 2.89 16.97 38.91
N ASN A 167 4.21 16.95 38.73
CA ASN A 167 4.89 16.16 37.70
C ASN A 167 5.63 14.94 38.27
N LEU A 168 5.63 14.74 39.60
CA LEU A 168 6.32 13.62 40.25
C LEU A 168 5.83 12.24 39.77
N LYS A 169 4.61 12.15 39.22
CA LYS A 169 4.10 10.94 38.55
C LYS A 169 4.94 10.46 37.34
N SER A 170 5.72 11.32 36.69
CA SER A 170 6.66 10.92 35.63
C SER A 170 8.08 10.63 36.12
N VAL A 171 8.26 10.55 37.45
CA VAL A 171 9.50 10.08 38.07
C VAL A 171 9.37 8.60 38.38
N LEU A 172 10.30 7.82 37.87
CA LEU A 172 10.51 6.43 38.23
C LEU A 172 11.74 6.34 39.15
N LEU A 173 11.50 5.91 40.38
CA LEU A 173 12.51 5.75 41.41
C LEU A 173 13.11 4.35 41.27
N VAL A 174 14.42 4.25 41.01
CA VAL A 174 15.08 3.00 40.65
C VAL A 174 16.11 2.62 41.71
N THR A 175 15.93 1.47 42.34
CA THR A 175 16.93 0.89 43.25
C THR A 175 17.96 0.08 42.46
N THR A 176 19.25 0.37 42.68
CA THR A 176 20.39 -0.26 42.00
C THR A 176 21.35 -0.90 43.00
N HIS A 177 22.40 -1.59 42.52
CA HIS A 177 23.44 -2.22 43.35
C HIS A 177 22.94 -3.31 44.33
N TRP A 178 21.89 -4.06 43.92
CA TRP A 178 21.41 -5.24 44.65
C TRP A 178 22.45 -6.38 44.69
N THR A 179 23.21 -6.55 43.61
CA THR A 179 24.24 -7.59 43.47
C THR A 179 25.60 -6.95 43.19
N HIS A 180 26.66 -7.48 43.82
CA HIS A 180 28.04 -7.10 43.57
C HIS A 180 28.68 -8.02 42.51
N LYS A 181 29.72 -7.52 41.83
CA LYS A 181 30.39 -8.28 40.75
C LYS A 181 31.07 -9.57 41.24
N ASP A 182 31.38 -9.63 42.52
CA ASP A 182 32.14 -10.73 43.15
C ASP A 182 31.22 -11.85 43.71
N GLY A 183 29.93 -11.86 43.33
CA GLY A 183 28.96 -12.89 43.73
C GLY A 183 28.27 -12.65 45.08
N GLY A 184 28.72 -11.67 45.87
CA GLY A 184 27.97 -11.13 47.02
C GLY A 184 26.87 -10.15 46.60
N GLY A 185 26.06 -9.69 47.55
CA GLY A 185 25.01 -8.70 47.31
C GLY A 185 24.35 -8.23 48.61
N VAL A 186 23.39 -7.33 48.50
CA VAL A 186 22.53 -6.95 49.64
C VAL A 186 21.54 -8.10 49.89
N PRO A 187 21.48 -8.69 51.10
CA PRO A 187 20.50 -9.73 51.41
C PRO A 187 19.07 -9.24 51.14
N GLU A 188 18.23 -10.09 50.56
CA GLU A 188 16.91 -9.69 50.05
C GLU A 188 16.05 -9.02 51.14
N ASP A 189 16.03 -9.57 52.36
CA ASP A 189 15.30 -8.99 53.50
C ASP A 189 15.83 -7.60 53.90
N LEU A 190 17.16 -7.38 53.86
CA LEU A 190 17.78 -6.10 54.18
C LEU A 190 17.53 -5.07 53.06
N GLY A 191 17.63 -5.49 51.80
CA GLY A 191 17.33 -4.65 50.64
C GLY A 191 15.86 -4.23 50.61
N LYS A 192 14.96 -5.16 50.96
CA LYS A 192 13.55 -4.87 51.15
C LYS A 192 13.33 -3.89 52.31
N GLN A 193 13.91 -4.13 53.50
CA GLN A 193 13.79 -3.22 54.64
C GLN A 193 14.23 -1.78 54.29
N ARG A 194 15.36 -1.63 53.59
CA ARG A 194 15.84 -0.31 53.12
C ARG A 194 14.92 0.31 52.06
N THR A 195 14.34 -0.50 51.17
CA THR A 195 13.36 -0.03 50.18
C THR A 195 12.08 0.44 50.87
N ASP A 196 11.60 -0.30 51.87
CA ASP A 196 10.44 0.06 52.69
C ASP A 196 10.71 1.36 53.48
N GLU A 197 11.91 1.55 54.04
CA GLU A 197 12.32 2.80 54.71
C GLU A 197 12.31 4.00 53.74
N LEU A 198 12.89 3.85 52.54
CA LEU A 198 12.84 4.86 51.48
C LEU A 198 11.40 5.22 51.09
N VAL A 199 10.54 4.21 50.94
CA VAL A 199 9.13 4.34 50.53
C VAL A 199 8.26 4.99 51.61
N GLN A 200 8.48 4.66 52.88
CA GLN A 200 7.62 5.11 53.99
C GLN A 200 8.02 6.50 54.51
N THR A 201 9.31 6.84 54.48
CA THR A 201 9.82 8.12 55.00
C THR A 201 9.44 9.27 54.05
N HIS A 202 8.74 10.28 54.55
CA HIS A 202 8.20 11.36 53.72
C HIS A 202 9.29 12.23 53.09
N GLU A 203 10.34 12.51 53.86
CA GLU A 203 11.55 13.22 53.48
C GLU A 203 12.29 12.51 52.34
N PHE A 204 12.23 11.17 52.33
CA PHE A 204 12.82 10.30 51.31
C PHE A 204 11.85 10.19 50.11
N TRP A 205 11.42 8.99 49.73
CA TRP A 205 10.55 8.80 48.56
C TRP A 205 9.06 8.86 48.87
N GLY A 206 8.64 8.75 50.14
CA GLY A 206 7.23 8.72 50.52
C GLY A 206 6.42 9.91 50.02
N GLY A 207 6.95 11.14 50.14
CA GLY A 207 6.30 12.34 49.62
C GLY A 207 6.18 12.40 48.08
N MET A 208 6.97 11.59 47.34
CA MET A 208 6.92 11.49 45.88
C MET A 208 5.94 10.41 45.44
N ILE A 209 5.93 9.27 46.15
CA ILE A 209 5.03 8.14 45.91
C ILE A 209 3.56 8.56 46.19
N GLN A 210 3.33 9.33 47.26
CA GLN A 210 2.03 9.98 47.53
C GLN A 210 1.54 10.88 46.38
N ARG A 211 2.45 11.33 45.50
CA ARG A 211 2.19 12.19 44.33
C ARG A 211 2.33 11.45 43.00
N GLY A 212 2.37 10.11 43.05
CA GLY A 212 2.29 9.22 41.89
C GLY A 212 3.62 8.67 41.37
N SER A 213 4.77 8.99 41.98
CA SER A 213 6.04 8.34 41.59
C SER A 213 5.99 6.84 41.87
N ARG A 214 6.55 6.04 40.96
CA ARG A 214 6.63 4.57 41.10
C ARG A 214 8.04 4.14 41.49
N VAL A 215 8.17 3.03 42.20
CA VAL A 215 9.45 2.43 42.59
C VAL A 215 9.67 1.13 41.82
N VAL A 216 10.88 0.93 41.27
CA VAL A 216 11.27 -0.27 40.51
C VAL A 216 12.68 -0.71 40.92
N ARG A 217 12.94 -2.02 40.85
CA ARG A 217 14.27 -2.61 41.06
C ARG A 217 14.99 -2.78 39.73
N HIS A 218 16.25 -2.35 39.68
CA HIS A 218 17.19 -2.70 38.61
C HIS A 218 18.20 -3.72 39.12
N ASP A 219 18.21 -4.89 38.49
CA ASP A 219 19.10 -6.03 38.81
C ASP A 219 20.43 -6.00 38.04
N ASN A 220 20.75 -4.89 37.37
CA ASN A 220 21.94 -4.72 36.52
C ASN A 220 21.96 -5.62 35.26
N THR A 221 20.80 -6.13 34.83
CA THR A 221 20.63 -6.81 33.52
C THR A 221 20.05 -5.88 32.45
N LYS A 222 20.24 -6.25 31.17
CA LYS A 222 19.62 -5.53 30.04
C LYS A 222 18.10 -5.63 30.07
N ASP A 223 17.55 -6.77 30.51
CA ASP A 223 16.10 -7.02 30.50
C ASP A 223 15.37 -6.12 31.51
N SER A 224 15.91 -5.96 32.73
CA SER A 224 15.32 -5.01 33.69
C SER A 224 15.51 -3.55 33.26
N ALA A 225 16.61 -3.20 32.60
CA ALA A 225 16.80 -1.86 32.04
C ALA A 225 15.74 -1.55 30.96
N VAL A 226 15.46 -2.52 30.07
CA VAL A 226 14.43 -2.37 29.03
C VAL A 226 13.03 -2.27 29.66
N ALA A 227 12.72 -3.08 30.67
CA ALA A 227 11.44 -3.01 31.39
C ALA A 227 11.24 -1.68 32.13
N ILE A 228 12.29 -1.13 32.75
CA ILE A 228 12.27 0.20 33.39
C ILE A 228 11.95 1.30 32.37
N ILE A 229 12.49 1.19 31.14
CA ILE A 229 12.21 2.15 30.08
C ILE A 229 10.81 1.96 29.48
N SER A 230 10.32 0.73 29.31
CA SER A 230 8.99 0.49 28.73
C SER A 230 7.88 1.12 29.60
N ILE A 231 8.01 1.05 30.94
CA ILE A 231 7.14 1.73 31.91
C ILE A 231 7.02 3.24 31.65
N LEU A 232 8.09 3.92 31.22
CA LEU A 232 8.05 5.36 30.90
C LEU A 232 7.49 5.67 29.50
N ILE A 233 7.54 4.70 28.58
CA ILE A 233 7.07 4.87 27.19
C ILE A 233 5.57 4.57 27.07
N GLU A 234 5.11 3.54 27.77
CA GLU A 234 3.72 3.07 27.77
C GLU A 234 2.77 4.09 28.41
N ASP A 235 3.23 4.84 29.42
CA ASP A 235 2.43 5.86 30.10
C ASP A 235 2.02 7.03 29.18
N GLN A 236 2.74 7.26 28.06
CA GLN A 236 2.55 8.28 27.00
C GLN A 236 2.31 9.74 27.41
N ALA A 237 2.22 10.05 28.70
CA ALA A 237 2.00 11.37 29.25
C ALA A 237 3.27 12.22 29.08
N ARG A 238 3.41 12.85 27.91
CA ARG A 238 4.46 13.84 27.63
C ARG A 238 4.41 14.95 28.68
N VAL A 239 5.35 14.95 29.62
CA VAL A 239 5.38 15.92 30.72
C VAL A 239 6.16 17.16 30.33
N VAL A 240 5.66 18.31 30.79
CA VAL A 240 6.40 19.57 30.84
C VAL A 240 6.71 19.80 32.30
N LEU A 241 7.99 19.77 32.67
CA LEU A 241 8.39 20.02 34.06
C LEU A 241 8.19 21.49 34.41
N ASP A 242 7.97 21.80 35.69
CA ASP A 242 7.69 23.18 36.11
C ASP A 242 8.85 24.13 35.74
N ILE A 243 10.10 23.66 35.76
CA ILE A 243 11.25 24.45 35.29
C ILE A 243 11.24 24.71 33.77
N GLN A 244 10.72 23.79 32.95
CA GLN A 244 10.59 24.00 31.51
C GLN A 244 9.47 25.02 31.20
N ASP A 245 8.34 24.93 31.91
CA ASP A 245 7.26 25.90 31.80
C ASP A 245 7.71 27.30 32.24
N GLN A 246 8.40 27.40 33.38
CA GLN A 246 8.89 28.68 33.92
C GLN A 246 9.90 29.36 33.01
N LEU A 247 10.88 28.62 32.50
CA LEU A 247 11.91 29.17 31.62
C LEU A 247 11.35 29.62 30.26
N ILE A 248 10.44 28.84 29.68
CA ILE A 248 10.12 28.97 28.25
C ILE A 248 8.72 29.56 28.02
N ASN A 249 7.70 29.05 28.70
CA ASN A 249 6.33 29.55 28.55
C ASN A 249 6.13 30.84 29.36
N GLN A 250 6.66 30.91 30.58
CA GLN A 250 6.61 32.10 31.45
C GLN A 250 7.79 33.06 31.22
N LYS A 251 8.78 32.70 30.40
CA LYS A 251 9.97 33.50 30.06
C LYS A 251 10.75 34.02 31.29
N ARG A 252 10.78 33.26 32.38
CA ARG A 252 11.58 33.59 33.56
C ARG A 252 13.06 33.33 33.28
N SER A 253 13.94 34.14 33.89
CA SER A 253 15.36 33.79 33.92
C SER A 253 15.58 32.51 34.75
N LEU A 254 16.66 31.78 34.50
CA LEU A 254 17.00 30.59 35.30
C LEU A 254 17.16 30.92 36.80
N TYR A 255 17.61 32.15 37.11
CA TYR A 255 17.69 32.70 38.46
C TYR A 255 16.32 32.89 39.13
N ASP A 256 15.26 33.16 38.36
CA ASP A 256 13.90 33.40 38.86
C ASP A 256 13.02 32.14 38.88
N THR A 257 13.58 30.97 38.52
CA THR A 257 12.89 29.68 38.64
C THR A 257 12.73 29.27 40.10
N ASP A 258 11.67 28.54 40.40
CA ASP A 258 11.36 28.14 41.77
C ASP A 258 12.39 27.12 42.31
N ALA A 259 12.99 26.31 41.43
CA ALA A 259 14.12 25.44 41.77
C ALA A 259 15.41 26.22 42.14
N ALA A 260 15.74 27.28 41.40
CA ALA A 260 16.89 28.14 41.74
C ALA A 260 16.66 28.92 43.05
N LYS A 261 15.43 29.39 43.29
CA LYS A 261 15.02 30.01 44.56
C LYS A 261 15.09 29.03 45.74
N ALA A 262 14.67 27.78 45.53
CA ALA A 262 14.77 26.74 46.55
C ALA A 262 16.23 26.48 46.95
N LEU A 263 17.14 26.31 45.98
CA LEU A 263 18.57 26.17 46.27
C LEU A 263 19.14 27.40 47.00
N GLN A 264 18.82 28.61 46.54
CA GLN A 264 19.26 29.85 47.22
C GLN A 264 18.77 29.89 48.67
N SER A 265 17.51 29.53 48.93
CA SER A 265 16.95 29.49 50.29
C SER A 265 17.63 28.44 51.17
N GLU A 266 18.03 27.30 50.60
CA GLU A 266 18.74 26.24 51.32
C GLU A 266 20.20 26.64 51.66
N LEU A 267 20.93 27.25 50.72
CA LEU A 267 22.26 27.83 50.97
C LEU A 267 22.21 28.96 52.02
N ILE A 268 21.18 29.82 51.97
CA ILE A 268 20.96 30.88 52.97
C ILE A 268 20.65 30.27 54.35
N ALA A 269 19.84 29.21 54.42
CA ALA A 269 19.49 28.53 55.67
C ALA A 269 20.69 27.80 56.29
N GLU A 270 21.53 27.15 55.48
CA GLU A 270 22.79 26.55 55.91
C GLU A 270 23.77 27.60 56.43
N ARG A 271 23.96 28.70 55.69
CA ARG A 271 24.78 29.83 56.15
C ARG A 271 24.27 30.39 57.48
N LYS A 272 22.94 30.48 57.67
CA LYS A 272 22.34 30.93 58.94
C LYS A 272 22.69 30.00 60.10
N LYS A 273 22.67 28.67 59.90
CA LYS A 273 23.12 27.70 60.92
C LYS A 273 24.57 27.95 61.31
N PHE A 274 25.49 28.05 60.35
CA PHE A 274 26.90 28.34 60.66
C PHE A 274 27.10 29.69 61.38
N GLN A 275 26.26 30.71 61.09
CA GLN A 275 26.27 31.99 61.81
C GLN A 275 25.74 31.87 63.25
N GLU A 276 24.74 31.02 63.49
CA GLU A 276 24.24 30.69 64.83
C GLU A 276 25.29 29.88 65.63
N ASP A 277 25.93 28.89 65.01
CA ASP A 277 26.99 28.08 65.63
C ASP A 277 28.25 28.92 65.94
N LEU A 278 28.64 29.85 65.05
CA LEU A 278 29.68 30.85 65.36
C LEU A 278 29.31 31.82 66.49
N SER A 279 28.02 31.99 66.77
CA SER A 279 27.59 32.84 67.89
C SER A 279 27.69 32.06 69.21
N ARG A 280 27.28 30.79 69.22
CA ARG A 280 27.49 29.86 70.35
C ARG A 280 28.97 29.70 70.70
N LEU A 281 29.82 29.45 69.70
CA LEU A 281 31.28 29.34 69.91
C LEU A 281 31.93 30.60 70.50
N LYS A 282 31.31 31.78 70.40
CA LYS A 282 31.78 32.99 71.10
C LYS A 282 31.40 32.97 72.57
N GLU A 283 30.20 32.51 72.90
CA GLU A 283 29.74 32.32 74.27
C GLU A 283 30.60 31.24 74.97
N ASP A 284 30.82 30.11 74.30
CA ASP A 284 31.73 29.04 74.76
C ASP A 284 33.17 29.56 74.97
N MET A 285 33.67 30.44 74.09
CA MET A 285 35.00 31.06 74.22
C MET A 285 35.11 31.96 75.45
N GLU A 286 34.03 32.67 75.81
CA GLU A 286 33.99 33.48 77.04
C GLU A 286 33.91 32.60 78.30
N GLU A 287 33.20 31.47 78.24
CA GLU A 287 33.16 30.47 79.31
C GLU A 287 34.52 29.78 79.53
N ALA A 288 35.11 29.21 78.48
CA ALA A 288 36.43 28.60 78.51
C ALA A 288 37.53 29.58 78.97
N ARG A 289 37.32 30.89 78.78
CA ARG A 289 38.20 31.95 79.31
C ARG A 289 37.94 32.27 80.78
N ARG A 290 36.69 32.22 81.26
CA ARG A 290 36.36 32.32 82.70
C ARG A 290 36.95 31.15 83.49
N GLU A 291 36.89 29.94 82.94
CA GLU A 291 37.37 28.71 83.58
C GLU A 291 38.88 28.46 83.41
N ASN A 292 39.56 29.27 82.58
CA ASN A 292 40.97 29.09 82.19
C ASN A 292 41.29 27.74 81.51
N ASP A 293 40.32 27.08 80.87
CA ASP A 293 40.59 25.87 80.09
C ASP A 293 41.28 26.21 78.75
N VAL A 294 42.60 26.07 78.76
CA VAL A 294 43.46 26.34 77.60
C VAL A 294 43.23 25.32 76.46
N LYS A 295 42.80 24.09 76.74
CA LYS A 295 42.50 23.09 75.69
C LYS A 295 41.20 23.42 74.99
N TRP A 296 40.14 23.66 75.75
CA TRP A 296 38.84 24.03 75.20
C TRP A 296 38.93 25.33 74.38
N GLN A 297 39.71 26.31 74.86
CA GLN A 297 40.05 27.51 74.08
C GLN A 297 40.82 27.25 72.76
N GLN A 298 41.55 26.14 72.64
CA GLN A 298 42.22 25.76 71.38
C GLN A 298 41.25 25.07 70.42
N GLU A 299 40.38 24.19 70.93
CA GLU A 299 39.35 23.51 70.14
C GLU A 299 38.34 24.51 69.56
N ILE A 300 37.78 25.40 70.40
CA ILE A 300 36.86 26.46 69.94
C ILE A 300 37.50 27.36 68.86
N ARG A 301 38.80 27.68 68.96
CA ARG A 301 39.50 28.47 67.94
C ARG A 301 39.59 27.74 66.59
N LYS A 302 39.79 26.42 66.62
CA LYS A 302 39.83 25.58 65.43
C LYS A 302 38.45 25.48 64.79
N ASP A 303 37.43 25.15 65.58
CA ASP A 303 36.05 25.02 65.09
C ASP A 303 35.55 26.35 64.52
N ARG A 304 35.87 27.47 65.19
CA ARG A 304 35.61 28.81 64.69
C ARG A 304 36.26 29.08 63.33
N MET A 305 37.53 28.70 63.13
CA MET A 305 38.18 28.83 61.82
C MET A 305 37.49 27.98 60.75
N ASP A 306 37.09 26.76 61.08
CA ASP A 306 36.40 25.86 60.16
C ASP A 306 34.99 26.38 59.80
N PHE A 307 34.25 27.00 60.72
CA PHE A 307 32.96 27.64 60.42
C PHE A 307 33.10 28.98 59.68
N GLU A 308 34.07 29.83 60.03
CA GLU A 308 34.38 31.05 59.28
C GLU A 308 34.73 30.72 57.81
N LYS A 309 35.50 29.65 57.59
CA LYS A 309 35.80 29.10 56.26
C LYS A 309 34.54 28.66 55.51
N LYS A 310 33.69 27.80 56.11
CA LYS A 310 32.43 27.33 55.49
C LYS A 310 31.47 28.47 55.14
N ILE A 311 31.40 29.52 55.95
CA ILE A 311 30.61 30.71 55.64
C ILE A 311 31.20 31.46 54.43
N SER A 312 32.52 31.57 54.34
CA SER A 312 33.15 32.19 53.17
C SER A 312 32.94 31.38 51.89
N GLU A 313 32.99 30.05 51.99
CA GLU A 313 32.75 29.13 50.87
C GLU A 313 31.30 29.24 50.37
N THR A 314 30.31 29.13 51.27
CA THR A 314 28.87 29.29 50.91
C THR A 314 28.53 30.69 50.38
N TYR A 315 29.20 31.75 50.83
CA TYR A 315 29.08 33.09 50.22
C TYR A 315 29.59 33.12 48.78
N ALA A 316 30.76 32.52 48.53
CA ALA A 316 31.35 32.44 47.19
C ALA A 316 30.47 31.61 46.25
N GLU A 317 29.96 30.46 46.69
CA GLU A 317 29.02 29.62 45.93
C GLU A 317 27.73 30.38 45.56
N THR A 318 27.16 31.15 46.50
CA THR A 318 25.91 31.89 46.27
C THR A 318 26.08 32.97 45.19
N GLU A 319 27.18 33.74 45.23
CA GLU A 319 27.44 34.78 44.22
C GLU A 319 27.95 34.21 42.89
N ALA A 320 28.69 33.09 42.91
CA ALA A 320 29.08 32.35 41.70
C ALA A 320 27.83 31.78 40.99
N LEU A 321 26.93 31.12 41.71
CA LEU A 321 25.63 30.68 41.21
C LEU A 321 24.86 31.84 40.56
N LYS A 322 24.68 32.94 41.28
CA LYS A 322 23.98 34.14 40.79
C LYS A 322 24.61 34.74 39.52
N THR A 323 25.93 34.73 39.41
CA THR A 323 26.65 35.28 38.25
C THR A 323 26.54 34.35 37.04
N ASP A 324 26.77 33.04 37.23
CA ASP A 324 26.65 32.05 36.16
C ASP A 324 25.22 31.92 35.64
N LEU A 325 24.22 31.88 36.51
CA LEU A 325 22.81 31.79 36.11
C LEU A 325 22.40 32.95 35.19
N LYS A 326 22.89 34.17 35.47
CA LYS A 326 22.66 35.33 34.61
C LYS A 326 23.39 35.22 33.28
N ARG A 327 24.66 34.78 33.29
CA ARG A 327 25.46 34.59 32.06
C ARG A 327 24.85 33.53 31.15
N ILE A 328 24.51 32.36 31.70
CA ILE A 328 23.86 31.25 30.98
C ILE A 328 22.51 31.70 30.42
N ALA A 329 21.67 32.40 31.20
CA ALA A 329 20.40 32.91 30.71
C ALA A 329 20.58 33.87 29.52
N ALA A 330 21.52 34.81 29.59
CA ALA A 330 21.78 35.76 28.50
C ALA A 330 22.35 35.08 27.23
N GLU A 331 23.33 34.18 27.37
CA GLU A 331 23.91 33.43 26.26
C GLU A 331 22.87 32.54 25.56
N LYS A 332 21.96 31.92 26.33
CA LYS A 332 20.98 30.96 25.80
C LYS A 332 19.70 31.63 25.27
N GLU A 333 19.30 32.77 25.82
CA GLU A 333 18.26 33.61 25.19
C GLU A 333 18.73 34.05 23.79
N ALA A 334 19.97 34.52 23.66
CA ALA A 334 20.52 34.90 22.35
C ALA A 334 20.57 33.72 21.34
N GLN A 335 20.98 32.53 21.79
CA GLN A 335 20.97 31.32 20.95
C GLN A 335 19.56 30.86 20.58
N TYR A 336 18.60 30.95 21.51
CA TYR A 336 17.20 30.60 21.26
C TYR A 336 16.54 31.56 20.25
N GLN A 337 16.75 32.87 20.42
CA GLN A 337 16.26 33.88 19.47
C GLN A 337 16.87 33.68 18.07
N HIS A 338 18.16 33.32 17.97
CA HIS A 338 18.79 32.99 16.69
C HIS A 338 18.17 31.74 16.05
N ALA A 339 18.05 30.64 16.79
CA ALA A 339 17.49 29.39 16.29
C ALA A 339 16.01 29.52 15.87
N MET A 340 15.22 30.29 16.62
CA MET A 340 13.83 30.59 16.27
C MET A 340 13.72 31.46 15.01
N ALA A 341 14.63 32.43 14.83
CA ALA A 341 14.70 33.25 13.63
C ALA A 341 15.09 32.44 12.38
N GLU A 342 16.01 31.48 12.51
CA GLU A 342 16.37 30.59 11.39
C GLU A 342 15.24 29.61 11.05
N MET A 343 14.62 28.96 12.03
CA MET A 343 13.43 28.12 11.79
C MET A 343 12.27 28.89 11.15
N ALA A 344 12.09 30.17 11.47
CA ALA A 344 11.10 31.02 10.81
C ALA A 344 11.43 31.23 9.32
N ARG A 345 12.69 31.58 9.00
CA ARG A 345 13.17 31.74 7.63
C ARG A 345 13.08 30.45 6.81
N GLU A 346 13.37 29.31 7.41
CA GLU A 346 13.24 28.01 6.74
C GLU A 346 11.78 27.67 6.43
N ARG A 347 10.86 27.90 7.38
CA ARG A 347 9.41 27.71 7.15
C ARG A 347 8.90 28.60 6.02
N GLU A 348 9.34 29.85 5.96
CA GLU A 348 8.97 30.80 4.92
C GLU A 348 9.50 30.36 3.54
N ARG A 349 10.76 29.92 3.45
CA ARG A 349 11.34 29.30 2.23
C ARG A 349 10.58 28.04 1.81
N HIS A 350 10.23 27.16 2.75
CA HIS A 350 9.43 25.97 2.46
C HIS A 350 8.03 26.32 1.97
N HIS A 351 7.38 27.34 2.54
CA HIS A 351 6.07 27.80 2.12
C HIS A 351 6.11 28.33 0.67
N LEU A 352 7.08 29.20 0.37
CA LEU A 352 7.31 29.73 -0.98
C LEU A 352 7.59 28.61 -2.00
N ASN A 353 8.42 27.62 -1.65
CA ASN A 353 8.68 26.46 -2.52
C ASN A 353 7.42 25.62 -2.77
N VAL A 354 6.58 25.39 -1.76
CA VAL A 354 5.31 24.66 -1.91
C VAL A 354 4.32 25.45 -2.77
N GLU A 355 4.26 26.77 -2.61
CA GLU A 355 3.39 27.63 -3.42
C GLU A 355 3.82 27.67 -4.89
N GLN A 356 5.12 27.82 -5.18
CA GLN A 356 5.68 27.72 -6.53
C GLN A 356 5.45 26.33 -7.14
N MET A 357 5.64 25.25 -6.37
CA MET A 357 5.38 23.89 -6.83
C MET A 357 3.91 23.70 -7.20
N ASN A 358 2.98 24.22 -6.40
CA ASN A 358 1.54 24.17 -6.67
C ASN A 358 1.14 24.99 -7.90
N GLN A 359 1.77 26.14 -8.15
CA GLN A 359 1.57 26.93 -9.37
C GLN A 359 2.05 26.16 -10.62
N ASN A 360 3.29 25.64 -10.59
CA ASN A 360 3.83 24.81 -11.67
C ASN A 360 2.96 23.60 -12.00
N LEU A 361 2.36 22.98 -10.97
CA LEU A 361 1.50 21.80 -11.12
C LEU A 361 0.14 22.15 -11.75
N LYS A 362 -0.44 23.32 -11.42
CA LYS A 362 -1.63 23.86 -12.10
C LYS A 362 -1.35 24.19 -13.57
N ASP A 363 -0.23 24.85 -13.86
CA ASP A 363 0.18 25.20 -15.22
C ASP A 363 0.45 23.97 -16.10
N LEU A 364 0.94 22.87 -15.50
CA LEU A 364 1.09 21.60 -16.20
C LEU A 364 -0.29 20.97 -16.49
N GLN A 365 -1.23 21.03 -15.55
CA GLN A 365 -2.60 20.52 -15.72
C GLN A 365 -3.36 21.28 -16.80
N THR A 366 -3.30 22.62 -16.85
CA THR A 366 -3.94 23.40 -17.92
C THR A 366 -3.33 23.11 -19.29
N LYS A 367 -2.00 23.02 -19.40
CA LYS A 367 -1.32 22.61 -20.65
C LYS A 367 -1.75 21.21 -21.12
N GLN A 368 -1.89 20.25 -20.20
CA GLN A 368 -2.39 18.91 -20.53
C GLN A 368 -3.86 18.93 -20.98
N ALA A 369 -4.71 19.73 -20.32
CA ALA A 369 -6.11 19.89 -20.69
C ALA A 369 -6.27 20.51 -22.10
N GLU A 370 -5.52 21.57 -22.40
CA GLU A 370 -5.50 22.18 -23.74
C GLU A 370 -5.04 21.20 -24.83
N GLN A 371 -4.02 20.39 -24.55
CA GLN A 371 -3.53 19.37 -25.49
C GLN A 371 -4.57 18.27 -25.73
N ALA A 372 -5.23 17.80 -24.67
CA ALA A 372 -6.30 16.81 -24.76
C ALA A 372 -7.51 17.35 -25.54
N GLU A 373 -7.88 18.62 -25.33
CA GLU A 373 -8.98 19.26 -26.06
C GLU A 373 -8.65 19.46 -27.54
N LYS A 374 -7.43 19.92 -27.87
CA LYS A 374 -6.95 20.02 -29.27
C LYS A 374 -6.99 18.65 -29.96
N HIS A 375 -6.53 17.59 -29.28
CA HIS A 375 -6.57 16.22 -29.83
C HIS A 375 -8.01 15.74 -30.06
N ARG A 376 -8.93 16.00 -29.11
CA ARG A 376 -10.35 15.67 -29.23
C ARG A 376 -11.01 16.40 -30.40
N GLN A 377 -10.74 17.70 -30.57
CA GLN A 377 -11.25 18.48 -31.71
C GLN A 377 -10.72 17.95 -33.05
N GLN A 378 -9.45 17.53 -33.12
CA GLN A 378 -8.88 16.92 -34.32
C GLN A 378 -9.53 15.57 -34.64
N GLN A 379 -9.78 14.71 -33.64
CA GLN A 379 -10.50 13.46 -33.82
C GLN A 379 -11.92 13.69 -34.34
N GLU A 380 -12.69 14.60 -33.73
CA GLU A 380 -14.07 14.90 -34.15
C GLU A 380 -14.13 15.47 -35.58
N GLN A 381 -13.14 16.28 -35.98
CA GLN A 381 -13.02 16.75 -37.37
C GLN A 381 -12.65 15.61 -38.35
N ALA A 382 -11.78 14.69 -37.94
CA ALA A 382 -11.40 13.53 -38.75
C ALA A 382 -12.58 12.56 -38.92
N GLU A 383 -13.35 12.30 -37.86
CA GLU A 383 -14.57 11.48 -37.90
C GLU A 383 -15.63 12.10 -38.83
N LYS A 384 -15.91 13.40 -38.71
CA LYS A 384 -16.86 14.10 -39.61
C LYS A 384 -16.43 14.04 -41.08
N LYS A 385 -15.13 14.18 -41.37
CA LYS A 385 -14.60 14.00 -42.74
C LYS A 385 -14.80 12.57 -43.24
N ALA A 386 -14.38 11.58 -42.44
CA ALA A 386 -14.52 10.16 -42.78
C ALA A 386 -15.98 9.73 -42.96
N GLU A 387 -16.92 10.27 -42.17
CA GLU A 387 -18.36 10.03 -42.35
C GLU A 387 -18.85 10.63 -43.66
N THR A 388 -18.44 11.85 -43.98
CA THR A 388 -18.81 12.54 -45.23
C THR A 388 -18.31 11.77 -46.46
N GLU A 389 -17.07 11.26 -46.41
CA GLU A 389 -16.48 10.41 -47.45
C GLU A 389 -17.20 9.06 -47.57
N ARG A 390 -17.50 8.40 -46.45
CA ARG A 390 -18.28 7.15 -46.42
C ARG A 390 -19.67 7.34 -47.05
N ARG A 391 -20.36 8.44 -46.77
CA ARG A 391 -21.68 8.75 -47.38
C ARG A 391 -21.57 8.93 -48.90
N LYS A 392 -20.55 9.63 -49.40
CA LYS A 392 -20.29 9.76 -50.85
C LYS A 392 -20.05 8.40 -51.50
N TYR A 393 -19.16 7.60 -50.92
CA TYR A 393 -18.83 6.26 -51.43
C TYR A 393 -20.03 5.31 -51.43
N GLN A 394 -20.88 5.36 -50.40
CA GLN A 394 -22.14 4.60 -50.37
C GLN A 394 -23.11 5.00 -51.49
N GLU A 395 -23.24 6.30 -51.78
CA GLU A 395 -24.12 6.76 -52.86
C GLU A 395 -23.55 6.41 -54.25
N GLU A 396 -22.22 6.51 -54.45
CA GLU A 396 -21.56 6.01 -55.67
C GLU A 396 -21.81 4.51 -55.88
N LEU A 397 -21.63 3.68 -54.84
CA LEU A 397 -21.95 2.25 -54.90
C LEU A 397 -23.44 2.00 -55.21
N ARG A 398 -24.35 2.82 -54.67
CA ARG A 398 -25.78 2.72 -54.95
C ARG A 398 -26.09 3.02 -56.42
N VAL A 399 -25.51 4.07 -56.99
CA VAL A 399 -25.66 4.45 -58.40
C VAL A 399 -25.09 3.36 -59.32
N ILE A 400 -23.89 2.85 -59.02
CA ILE A 400 -23.26 1.75 -59.78
C ILE A 400 -24.14 0.49 -59.74
N LYS A 401 -24.68 0.14 -58.56
CA LYS A 401 -25.57 -1.02 -58.42
C LYS A 401 -26.86 -0.84 -59.22
N ALA A 402 -27.53 0.32 -59.09
CA ALA A 402 -28.75 0.62 -59.83
C ALA A 402 -28.54 0.54 -61.35
N ARG A 403 -27.41 1.06 -61.85
CA ARG A 403 -27.03 0.95 -63.26
C ARG A 403 -26.86 -0.51 -63.70
N LYS A 404 -26.12 -1.32 -62.93
CA LYS A 404 -25.93 -2.75 -63.22
C LYS A 404 -27.27 -3.50 -63.21
N ASP A 405 -28.13 -3.23 -62.24
CA ASP A 405 -29.46 -3.82 -62.15
C ASP A 405 -30.31 -3.43 -63.38
N THR A 406 -30.23 -2.18 -63.88
CA THR A 406 -30.91 -1.79 -65.14
C THR A 406 -30.35 -2.47 -66.38
N GLU A 407 -29.02 -2.58 -66.52
CA GLU A 407 -28.36 -3.25 -67.65
C GLU A 407 -28.71 -4.76 -67.68
N GLN A 408 -28.75 -5.43 -66.51
CA GLN A 408 -29.19 -6.83 -66.39
C GLN A 408 -30.69 -6.99 -66.71
N ASN A 409 -31.55 -6.09 -66.20
CA ASN A 409 -32.98 -6.13 -66.49
C ASN A 409 -33.28 -5.89 -67.99
N GLU A 410 -32.52 -5.04 -68.68
CA GLU A 410 -32.67 -4.83 -70.12
C GLU A 410 -32.24 -6.07 -70.93
N ALA A 411 -31.13 -6.72 -70.54
CA ALA A 411 -30.69 -7.98 -71.16
C ALA A 411 -31.74 -9.09 -71.02
N VAL A 412 -32.32 -9.27 -69.82
CA VAL A 412 -33.40 -10.23 -69.57
C VAL A 412 -34.64 -9.91 -70.40
N ARG A 413 -35.01 -8.63 -70.56
CA ARG A 413 -36.13 -8.22 -71.41
C ARG A 413 -35.92 -8.57 -72.88
N LYS A 414 -34.73 -8.34 -73.43
CA LYS A 414 -34.40 -8.71 -74.82
C LYS A 414 -34.50 -10.22 -75.04
N GLN A 415 -33.99 -11.02 -74.10
CA GLN A 415 -34.05 -12.48 -74.16
C GLN A 415 -35.50 -13.03 -74.10
N ILE A 416 -36.37 -12.39 -73.30
CA ILE A 416 -37.81 -12.74 -73.25
C ILE A 416 -38.50 -12.41 -74.59
N GLU A 417 -38.17 -11.29 -75.22
CA GLU A 417 -38.77 -10.89 -76.50
C GLU A 417 -38.32 -11.80 -77.65
N GLU A 418 -37.04 -12.17 -77.72
CA GLU A 418 -36.53 -13.16 -78.67
C GLU A 418 -37.24 -14.52 -78.52
N GLN A 419 -37.45 -14.97 -77.27
CA GLN A 419 -38.20 -16.20 -76.99
C GLN A 419 -39.67 -16.10 -77.43
N ARG A 420 -40.33 -14.95 -77.25
CA ARG A 420 -41.70 -14.73 -77.74
C ARG A 420 -41.80 -14.84 -79.26
N ILE A 421 -40.88 -14.21 -79.99
CA ILE A 421 -40.85 -14.24 -81.45
C ILE A 421 -40.63 -15.67 -81.97
N GLU A 422 -39.72 -16.44 -81.37
CA GLU A 422 -39.47 -17.83 -81.76
C GLU A 422 -40.64 -18.77 -81.43
N ILE A 423 -41.34 -18.56 -80.31
CA ILE A 423 -42.57 -19.31 -79.98
C ILE A 423 -43.68 -19.02 -80.99
N GLU A 424 -43.90 -17.75 -81.34
CA GLU A 424 -44.92 -17.36 -82.33
C GLU A 424 -44.59 -17.95 -83.71
N ARG A 425 -43.31 -17.95 -84.12
CA ARG A 425 -42.86 -18.59 -85.37
C ARG A 425 -43.18 -20.09 -85.40
N ARG A 426 -42.90 -20.82 -84.32
CA ARG A 426 -43.21 -22.26 -84.21
C ARG A 426 -44.72 -22.52 -84.23
N HIS A 427 -45.50 -21.69 -83.56
CA HIS A 427 -46.97 -21.78 -83.58
C HIS A 427 -47.54 -21.55 -84.99
N GLN A 428 -47.01 -20.57 -85.73
CA GLN A 428 -47.33 -20.34 -87.15
C GLN A 428 -46.97 -21.55 -88.05
N GLU A 429 -45.84 -22.21 -87.79
CA GLU A 429 -45.41 -23.41 -88.51
C GLU A 429 -46.34 -24.60 -88.20
N GLN A 430 -46.65 -24.87 -86.93
CA GLN A 430 -47.60 -25.91 -86.53
C GLN A 430 -49.01 -25.69 -87.09
N LEU A 431 -49.49 -24.43 -87.15
CA LEU A 431 -50.78 -24.10 -87.79
C LEU A 431 -50.78 -24.40 -89.29
N LYS A 432 -49.65 -24.18 -89.99
CA LYS A 432 -49.51 -24.52 -91.42
C LYS A 432 -49.49 -26.03 -91.63
N GLU A 433 -48.74 -26.77 -90.82
CA GLU A 433 -48.70 -28.24 -90.87
C GLU A 433 -50.08 -28.84 -90.58
N THR A 434 -50.76 -28.37 -89.53
CA THR A 434 -52.12 -28.85 -89.17
C THR A 434 -53.12 -28.60 -90.30
N ARG A 435 -53.09 -27.41 -90.93
CA ARG A 435 -53.92 -27.11 -92.11
C ARG A 435 -53.57 -27.98 -93.32
N ALA A 436 -52.29 -28.29 -93.54
CA ALA A 436 -51.86 -29.17 -94.62
C ALA A 436 -52.32 -30.62 -94.41
N ILE A 437 -52.31 -31.10 -93.16
CA ILE A 437 -52.85 -32.41 -92.77
C ILE A 437 -54.37 -32.45 -93.02
N GLN A 438 -55.12 -31.46 -92.51
CA GLN A 438 -56.57 -31.36 -92.72
C GLN A 438 -56.93 -31.34 -94.22
N ALA A 439 -56.24 -30.53 -95.02
CA ALA A 439 -56.44 -30.49 -96.47
C ALA A 439 -56.07 -31.80 -97.18
N ALA A 440 -55.15 -32.61 -96.64
CA ALA A 440 -54.83 -33.93 -97.16
C ALA A 440 -55.87 -34.98 -96.78
N GLU A 441 -56.45 -34.89 -95.58
CA GLU A 441 -57.56 -35.73 -95.12
C GLU A 441 -58.84 -35.45 -95.91
N GLU A 442 -59.18 -34.18 -96.15
CA GLU A 442 -60.30 -33.79 -97.02
C GLU A 442 -60.15 -34.35 -98.44
N ARG A 443 -58.95 -34.29 -99.03
CA ARG A 443 -58.69 -34.89 -100.36
C ARG A 443 -58.87 -36.41 -100.37
N ARG A 444 -58.43 -37.10 -99.31
CA ARG A 444 -58.63 -38.56 -99.17
C ARG A 444 -60.12 -38.90 -99.06
N TRP A 445 -60.87 -38.13 -98.28
CA TRP A 445 -62.32 -38.28 -98.13
C TRP A 445 -63.08 -38.06 -99.46
N GLN A 446 -62.72 -37.02 -100.22
CA GLN A 446 -63.30 -36.76 -101.55
C GLN A 446 -63.02 -37.91 -102.53
N ALA A 447 -61.77 -38.40 -102.59
CA ALA A 447 -61.41 -39.54 -103.45
C ALA A 447 -62.14 -40.85 -103.04
N GLN A 448 -62.41 -41.05 -101.74
CA GLN A 448 -63.17 -42.19 -101.26
C GLN A 448 -64.65 -42.11 -101.66
N LEU A 449 -65.27 -40.92 -101.55
CA LEU A 449 -66.63 -40.66 -102.06
C LEU A 449 -66.75 -40.90 -103.57
N GLU A 450 -65.73 -40.50 -104.34
CA GLU A 450 -65.68 -40.72 -105.79
C GLU A 450 -65.57 -42.21 -106.13
N GLN A 451 -64.74 -42.98 -105.40
CA GLN A 451 -64.70 -44.44 -105.53
C GLN A 451 -66.02 -45.13 -105.15
N GLU A 452 -66.70 -44.70 -104.08
CA GLU A 452 -68.02 -45.26 -103.73
C GLU A 452 -69.08 -44.97 -104.80
N ARG A 453 -68.98 -43.81 -105.46
CA ARG A 453 -69.85 -43.45 -106.58
C ARG A 453 -69.58 -44.31 -107.81
N GLU A 454 -68.31 -44.48 -108.20
CA GLU A 454 -67.94 -45.41 -109.28
C GLU A 454 -68.37 -46.86 -108.98
N GLN A 455 -68.22 -47.32 -107.74
CA GLN A 455 -68.66 -48.64 -107.30
C GLN A 455 -70.18 -48.80 -107.48
N ARG A 456 -70.98 -47.81 -107.08
CA ARG A 456 -72.44 -47.80 -107.31
C ARG A 456 -72.79 -47.85 -108.79
N GLU A 457 -72.17 -47.00 -109.61
CA GLU A 457 -72.45 -46.95 -111.06
C GLU A 457 -72.09 -48.28 -111.75
N ARG A 458 -70.99 -48.94 -111.36
CA ARG A 458 -70.64 -50.31 -111.83
C ARG A 458 -71.66 -51.35 -111.37
N TRP A 459 -72.13 -51.27 -110.13
CA TRP A 459 -73.10 -52.21 -109.56
C TRP A 459 -74.49 -52.06 -110.20
N GLU A 460 -74.88 -50.84 -110.57
CA GLU A 460 -76.09 -50.56 -111.35
C GLU A 460 -75.98 -51.13 -112.78
N GLN A 461 -74.85 -50.91 -113.48
CA GLN A 461 -74.59 -51.52 -114.80
C GLN A 461 -74.51 -53.05 -114.78
N GLU A 462 -74.08 -53.65 -113.67
CA GLU A 462 -74.06 -55.11 -113.50
C GLU A 462 -75.47 -55.66 -113.26
N ARG A 463 -76.27 -55.00 -112.41
CA ARG A 463 -77.71 -55.30 -112.25
C ARG A 463 -78.50 -55.19 -113.56
N GLU A 464 -78.19 -54.20 -114.39
CA GLU A 464 -78.86 -54.01 -115.67
C GLU A 464 -78.55 -55.14 -116.66
N ARG A 465 -77.26 -55.54 -116.76
CA ARG A 465 -76.83 -56.70 -117.56
C ARG A 465 -77.40 -58.03 -117.08
N ASP A 466 -77.55 -58.23 -115.77
CA ASP A 466 -78.17 -59.44 -115.24
C ASP A 466 -79.69 -59.46 -115.43
N ALA A 467 -80.36 -58.30 -115.44
CA ALA A 467 -81.76 -58.18 -115.84
C ALA A 467 -81.96 -58.53 -117.34
N GLU A 468 -81.06 -58.08 -118.22
CA GLU A 468 -81.08 -58.48 -119.64
C GLU A 468 -80.86 -59.99 -119.84
N ARG A 469 -79.95 -60.60 -119.08
CA ARG A 469 -79.72 -62.06 -119.10
C ARG A 469 -80.94 -62.86 -118.66
N LEU A 470 -81.65 -62.41 -117.61
CA LEU A 470 -82.91 -63.00 -117.18
C LEU A 470 -83.99 -62.89 -118.28
N ALA A 471 -84.10 -61.75 -118.93
CA ALA A 471 -85.03 -61.53 -120.04
C ALA A 471 -84.72 -62.39 -121.29
N PHE A 472 -83.44 -62.73 -121.52
CA PHE A 472 -83.02 -63.68 -122.55
C PHE A 472 -83.49 -65.11 -122.24
N PHE A 473 -83.22 -65.59 -121.01
CA PHE A 473 -83.62 -66.94 -120.57
C PHE A 473 -85.15 -67.15 -120.59
N GLU A 474 -85.95 -66.14 -120.24
CA GLU A 474 -87.41 -66.21 -120.35
C GLU A 474 -87.91 -66.40 -121.80
N ARG A 475 -87.21 -65.84 -122.81
CA ARG A 475 -87.60 -65.96 -124.22
C ARG A 475 -87.32 -67.34 -124.80
N GLU A 476 -86.25 -68.02 -124.37
CA GLU A 476 -86.00 -69.42 -124.77
C GLU A 476 -87.01 -70.38 -124.13
N SER A 477 -87.30 -70.22 -122.83
CA SER A 477 -88.24 -71.09 -122.12
C SER A 477 -89.65 -71.12 -122.73
N ARG A 478 -90.10 -69.99 -123.33
CA ARG A 478 -91.39 -69.89 -124.03
C ARG A 478 -91.45 -70.61 -125.38
N LYS A 479 -90.32 -70.89 -126.05
CA LYS A 479 -90.32 -71.66 -127.32
C LYS A 479 -90.38 -73.17 -127.12
N SER A 480 -89.94 -73.68 -125.97
CA SER A 480 -89.88 -75.12 -125.68
C SER A 480 -91.22 -75.72 -125.20
N LYS A 481 -92.09 -74.91 -124.59
CA LYS A 481 -93.32 -75.39 -123.93
C LYS A 481 -94.58 -75.52 -124.81
N GLY A 482 -94.50 -75.16 -126.10
CA GLY A 482 -95.60 -75.36 -127.06
C GLY A 482 -95.64 -76.77 -127.67
N PHE A 483 -94.47 -77.37 -127.92
CA PHE A 483 -94.33 -78.64 -128.66
C PHE A 483 -94.71 -79.90 -127.86
N PHE A 484 -95.03 -79.76 -126.57
CA PHE A 484 -95.20 -80.88 -125.63
C PHE A 484 -96.65 -81.15 -125.21
N LEU A 485 -97.61 -80.31 -125.62
CA LEU A 485 -99.02 -80.44 -125.24
C LEU A 485 -99.91 -81.13 -126.29
N ASP A 486 -99.46 -81.24 -127.55
CA ASP A 486 -100.15 -82.02 -128.59
C ASP A 486 -99.96 -83.54 -128.45
N ILE A 487 -99.02 -84.02 -127.63
CA ILE A 487 -98.67 -85.44 -127.53
C ILE A 487 -99.26 -86.12 -126.28
N ILE A 488 -99.48 -85.40 -125.17
CA ILE A 488 -99.83 -86.02 -123.88
C ILE A 488 -101.35 -86.03 -123.59
N LYS A 489 -102.18 -85.28 -124.34
CA LYS A 489 -103.64 -85.41 -124.24
C LYS A 489 -104.27 -86.46 -125.17
N SER A 490 -103.45 -87.22 -125.92
CA SER A 490 -103.87 -88.40 -126.70
C SER A 490 -103.74 -89.73 -125.95
N VAL A 491 -103.28 -89.75 -124.69
CA VAL A 491 -102.78 -91.00 -124.06
C VAL A 491 -103.43 -91.39 -122.73
N CYS A 492 -103.85 -90.44 -121.88
CA CYS A 492 -104.33 -90.78 -120.51
C CYS A 492 -105.81 -90.46 -120.28
N GLU A 493 -106.66 -91.18 -121.02
CA GLU A 493 -108.07 -91.42 -120.71
C GLU A 493 -108.24 -92.49 -119.59
N VAL A 494 -107.18 -92.77 -118.80
CA VAL A 494 -107.08 -93.90 -117.87
C VAL A 494 -106.38 -93.50 -116.55
N ALA A 495 -107.15 -93.52 -115.46
CA ALA A 495 -106.77 -93.56 -114.03
C ALA A 495 -105.89 -92.42 -113.43
N GLY A 496 -106.01 -92.06 -112.15
CA GLY A 496 -107.02 -92.45 -111.14
C GLY A 496 -106.51 -92.71 -109.71
N VAL A 497 -106.58 -91.66 -108.86
CA VAL A 497 -106.79 -91.69 -107.39
C VAL A 497 -105.62 -92.13 -106.46
N VAL A 498 -105.67 -91.61 -105.20
CA VAL A 498 -105.01 -92.04 -103.93
C VAL A 498 -103.55 -91.54 -103.68
N LEU A 499 -103.06 -91.26 -102.45
CA LEU A 499 -103.55 -90.52 -101.26
C LEU A 499 -102.41 -90.46 -100.18
N GLN A 500 -102.18 -89.29 -99.57
CA GLN A 500 -101.93 -89.06 -98.12
C GLN A 500 -100.69 -89.55 -97.27
N VAL A 501 -100.38 -88.71 -96.27
CA VAL A 501 -99.76 -88.86 -94.90
C VAL A 501 -98.22 -88.80 -94.60
N PHE A 502 -97.91 -88.02 -93.52
CA PHE A 502 -96.68 -87.88 -92.67
C PHE A 502 -95.34 -87.39 -93.29
N GLY A 503 -94.44 -86.67 -92.59
CA GLY A 503 -94.53 -85.96 -91.30
C GLY A 503 -93.17 -85.64 -90.58
N LEU A 504 -93.08 -84.47 -89.92
CA LEU A 504 -92.34 -84.13 -88.67
C LEU A 504 -90.78 -83.98 -88.56
N VAL A 505 -90.37 -83.09 -87.62
CA VAL A 505 -89.09 -83.04 -86.80
C VAL A 505 -87.79 -82.60 -87.55
N SER A 506 -86.79 -81.83 -87.07
CA SER A 506 -86.36 -81.18 -85.78
C SER A 506 -85.40 -79.97 -86.08
N SER A 507 -84.48 -79.49 -85.22
CA SER A 507 -84.63 -78.70 -83.96
C SER A 507 -83.25 -78.43 -83.28
N SER A 508 -83.03 -77.25 -82.66
CA SER A 508 -81.90 -76.92 -81.73
C SER A 508 -80.49 -76.77 -82.39
N ARG A 509 -79.45 -76.08 -81.87
CA ARG A 509 -79.09 -75.33 -80.62
C ARG A 509 -77.93 -74.37 -80.98
N ASN A 510 -77.46 -73.39 -80.20
CA ASN A 510 -77.53 -73.11 -78.75
C ASN A 510 -77.75 -71.61 -78.53
#